data_AF-A0A0C9UDF2-F1
#
_entry.id   AF-A0A0C9UDF2-F1
#
_cell.length_a   1.000
_cell.length_b   1.000
_cell.length_c   1.000
_cell.angle_alpha   90.00
_cell.angle_beta   90.00
_cell.angle_gamma   90.00
#
_symmetry.space_group_name_H-M   'P 1'
#
loop_
_entity.id
_entity.type
_entity.pdbx_description
1 polymer ?
#
loop_
_entity_poly.entity_id
_entity_poly.type
_entity_poly.pdbx_seq_one_letter_code
_entity_poly.pdbx_strand_id
1 'polypeptide(L)'
;MEEVHTNLSIAILKLLNHDLHFNMCKFSNSHIPNADVANLKSQIEENIPSYLGYSCQFIGYHFNSISSNVSLDEIYPLVKTFLEKKVLYWLEILGILQITDTAFTFLYAIIEKLQYTHYISIAQDVIRFIRMAVSVIEDATPHIYLSVMPFIPAQSILKDIWPVSDYSAKIFRGLQKKWPNLEQTINFKFRISCVTFSPGGQSVVAAVDNNLYILNATSGKPAVEPLTGHTRAVSSVAFSPDGQRIVSGSSDRTIRIWDAQTGTLIGDPLTGH
;
A
#
# COMPACT_ATOMS: atom_id res chain seq x y z
N MET A 1 -16.93 14.77 -22.01
CA MET A 1 -16.02 14.52 -20.86
C MET A 1 -15.25 13.21 -21.02
N GLU A 2 -15.88 12.11 -21.45
CA GLU A 2 -15.19 10.81 -21.62
C GLU A 2 -13.98 10.85 -22.59
N GLU A 3 -14.12 11.52 -23.74
CA GLU A 3 -13.03 11.69 -24.72
C GLU A 3 -11.83 12.48 -24.15
N VAL A 4 -12.07 13.35 -23.17
CA VAL A 4 -11.02 14.16 -22.51
C VAL A 4 -10.14 13.28 -21.63
N HIS A 5 -10.70 12.34 -20.87
CA HIS A 5 -9.94 11.44 -20.01
C HIS A 5 -9.06 10.47 -20.82
N THR A 6 -9.56 9.99 -21.96
CA THR A 6 -8.78 9.15 -22.88
C THR A 6 -7.59 9.94 -23.44
N ASN A 7 -7.82 11.14 -23.99
CA ASN A 7 -6.76 11.97 -24.56
C ASN A 7 -5.72 12.38 -23.49
N LEU A 8 -6.17 12.72 -22.29
CA LEU A 8 -5.28 13.02 -21.16
C LEU A 8 -4.46 11.80 -20.74
N SER A 9 -5.06 10.61 -20.66
CA SER A 9 -4.33 9.39 -20.30
C SER A 9 -3.25 9.07 -21.33
N ILE A 10 -3.54 9.22 -22.62
CA ILE A 10 -2.57 9.03 -23.71
C ILE A 10 -1.44 10.06 -23.60
N ALA A 11 -1.77 11.34 -23.44
CA ALA A 11 -0.79 12.42 -23.33
C ALA A 11 0.13 12.22 -22.11
N ILE A 12 -0.46 11.91 -20.95
CA ILE A 12 0.28 11.62 -19.72
C ILE A 12 1.19 10.41 -19.92
N LEU A 13 0.70 9.30 -20.48
CA LEU A 13 1.55 8.12 -20.69
C LEU A 13 2.69 8.37 -21.68
N LYS A 14 2.46 9.16 -22.74
CA LYS A 14 3.53 9.60 -23.65
C LYS A 14 4.58 10.42 -22.89
N LEU A 15 4.14 11.33 -22.04
CA LEU A 15 4.99 12.18 -21.20
C LEU A 15 5.79 11.36 -20.19
N LEU A 16 5.14 10.48 -19.43
CA LEU A 16 5.81 9.60 -18.46
C LEU A 16 6.85 8.69 -19.15
N ASN A 17 6.53 8.17 -20.34
CA ASN A 17 7.47 7.35 -21.10
C ASN A 17 8.66 8.14 -21.65
N HIS A 18 8.50 9.43 -21.89
CA HIS A 18 9.57 10.30 -22.38
C HIS A 18 10.42 10.85 -21.23
N ASP A 19 9.80 11.48 -20.25
CA ASP A 19 10.48 12.33 -19.25
C ASP A 19 11.03 11.56 -18.05
N LEU A 20 10.42 10.42 -17.66
CA LEU A 20 10.88 9.66 -16.50
C LEU A 20 12.23 8.97 -16.80
N HIS A 21 13.21 9.20 -15.93
CA HIS A 21 14.54 8.61 -15.99
C HIS A 21 15.12 8.40 -14.58
N PHE A 22 16.22 7.65 -14.49
CA PHE A 22 16.90 7.37 -13.23
C PHE A 22 17.39 8.66 -12.57
N ASN A 23 17.22 8.74 -11.23
CA ASN A 23 17.71 9.84 -10.41
C ASN A 23 17.14 11.19 -10.86
N MET A 24 15.80 11.30 -10.84
CA MET A 24 15.04 12.46 -11.30
C MET A 24 15.51 13.75 -10.63
N CYS A 25 15.81 13.71 -9.32
CA CYS A 25 16.27 14.89 -8.57
C CYS A 25 17.80 15.06 -8.55
N LYS A 26 18.55 14.26 -9.33
CA LYS A 26 20.02 14.33 -9.45
C LYS A 26 20.74 14.31 -8.10
N PHE A 27 20.30 13.44 -7.20
CA PHE A 27 20.98 13.24 -5.93
C PHE A 27 22.41 12.75 -6.17
N SER A 28 23.35 13.32 -5.42
CA SER A 28 24.78 12.99 -5.52
C SER A 28 25.12 11.65 -4.88
N ASN A 29 24.28 11.17 -3.96
CA ASN A 29 24.44 9.87 -3.34
C ASN A 29 23.08 9.20 -3.10
N SER A 30 23.12 7.87 -3.06
CA SER A 30 22.01 7.01 -2.67
C SER A 30 22.29 6.38 -1.32
N HIS A 31 22.86 7.13 -0.37
CA HIS A 31 23.12 6.68 1.02
C HIS A 31 22.46 7.56 2.09
N ILE A 32 22.00 8.74 1.71
CA ILE A 32 21.37 9.71 2.60
C ILE A 32 19.84 9.63 2.45
N PRO A 33 19.08 9.57 3.57
CA PRO A 33 17.62 9.71 3.54
C PRO A 33 17.18 11.04 2.93
N ASN A 34 16.02 11.05 2.28
CA ASN A 34 15.41 12.24 1.68
C ASN A 34 15.38 13.42 2.67
N ALA A 35 15.00 13.16 3.93
CA ALA A 35 14.92 14.17 4.99
C ALA A 35 16.25 14.88 5.30
N ASP A 36 17.37 14.21 5.06
CA ASP A 36 18.72 14.72 5.37
C ASP A 36 19.38 15.39 4.16
N VAL A 37 18.68 15.49 3.02
CA VAL A 37 19.18 16.20 1.83
C VAL A 37 19.01 17.70 2.02
N ALA A 38 20.13 18.39 2.27
CA ALA A 38 20.19 19.81 2.63
C ALA A 38 19.44 20.80 1.70
N ASN A 39 19.20 20.43 0.43
CA ASN A 39 18.51 21.26 -0.57
C ASN A 39 17.35 20.52 -1.28
N LEU A 40 16.73 19.53 -0.63
CA LEU A 40 15.72 18.68 -1.26
C LEU A 40 14.63 19.48 -1.98
N LYS A 41 14.08 20.51 -1.31
CA LYS A 41 12.99 21.32 -1.87
C LYS A 41 13.39 22.03 -3.16
N SER A 42 14.57 22.65 -3.21
CA SER A 42 15.08 23.31 -4.43
C SER A 42 15.29 22.29 -5.55
N GLN A 43 15.84 21.12 -5.21
CA GLN A 43 16.07 20.05 -6.20
C GLN A 43 14.75 19.52 -6.78
N ILE A 44 13.70 19.39 -5.97
CA ILE A 44 12.37 19.03 -6.45
C ILE A 44 11.84 20.10 -7.41
N GLU A 45 11.86 21.37 -7.01
CA GLU A 45 11.34 22.48 -7.81
C GLU A 45 12.09 22.65 -9.15
N GLU A 46 13.40 22.39 -9.17
CA GLU A 46 14.24 22.50 -10.37
C GLU A 46 14.12 21.30 -11.31
N ASN A 47 13.87 20.09 -10.80
CA ASN A 47 13.95 18.85 -11.59
C ASN A 47 12.60 18.16 -11.82
N ILE A 48 11.56 18.49 -11.06
CA ILE A 48 10.21 17.94 -11.23
C ILE A 48 9.26 19.08 -11.61
N PRO A 49 9.10 19.36 -12.92
CA PRO A 49 8.13 20.33 -13.39
C PRO A 49 6.72 20.00 -12.92
N SER A 50 5.90 21.02 -12.68
CA SER A 50 4.54 20.85 -12.15
C SER A 50 3.65 19.96 -13.02
N TYR A 51 3.85 19.98 -14.34
CA TYR A 51 3.12 19.10 -15.27
C TYR A 51 3.48 17.61 -15.07
N LEU A 52 4.73 17.31 -14.70
CA LEU A 52 5.21 15.95 -14.48
C LEU A 52 4.72 15.44 -13.12
N GLY A 53 4.80 16.26 -12.07
CA GLY A 53 4.22 15.95 -10.76
C GLY A 53 2.71 15.66 -10.86
N TYR A 54 1.97 16.52 -11.57
CA TYR A 54 0.55 16.29 -11.88
C TYR A 54 0.33 14.96 -12.60
N SER A 55 1.11 14.71 -13.66
CA SER A 55 1.00 13.50 -14.47
C SER A 55 1.25 12.23 -13.65
N CYS A 56 2.25 12.23 -12.76
CA CYS A 56 2.55 11.11 -11.88
C CYS A 56 1.43 10.86 -10.86
N GLN A 57 0.85 11.92 -10.29
CA GLN A 57 -0.20 11.83 -9.27
C GLN A 57 -1.56 11.41 -9.84
N PHE A 58 -1.96 11.97 -10.99
CA PHE A 58 -3.35 11.88 -11.48
C PHE A 58 -3.55 10.92 -12.66
N ILE A 59 -2.51 10.24 -13.15
CA ILE A 59 -2.68 9.23 -14.22
C ILE A 59 -3.71 8.16 -13.82
N GLY A 60 -3.71 7.70 -12.56
CA GLY A 60 -4.67 6.70 -12.08
C GLY A 60 -6.11 7.19 -12.17
N TYR A 61 -6.36 8.44 -11.82
CA TYR A 61 -7.69 9.06 -11.91
C TYR A 61 -8.15 9.13 -13.36
N HIS A 62 -7.34 9.69 -14.27
CA HIS A 62 -7.73 9.84 -15.67
C HIS A 62 -7.94 8.49 -16.37
N PHE A 63 -7.05 7.53 -16.10
CA PHE A 63 -7.14 6.20 -16.68
C PHE A 63 -8.35 5.44 -16.18
N ASN A 64 -8.67 5.56 -14.88
CA ASN A 64 -9.85 4.90 -14.32
C ASN A 64 -11.17 5.48 -14.86
N SER A 65 -11.19 6.76 -15.21
CA SER A 65 -12.34 7.43 -15.82
C SER A 65 -12.55 7.13 -17.32
N ILE A 66 -11.69 6.32 -17.95
CA ILE A 66 -11.92 5.91 -19.35
C ILE A 66 -13.15 4.99 -19.41
N SER A 67 -14.09 5.35 -20.30
CA SER A 67 -15.32 4.60 -20.55
C SER A 67 -15.04 3.21 -21.11
N SER A 68 -15.83 2.21 -20.71
CA SER A 68 -15.67 0.81 -21.14
C SER A 68 -15.83 0.60 -22.65
N ASN A 69 -16.43 1.57 -23.35
CA ASN A 69 -16.76 1.47 -24.76
C ASN A 69 -15.65 2.02 -25.68
N VAL A 70 -14.59 2.59 -25.10
CA VAL A 70 -13.46 3.17 -25.84
C VAL A 70 -12.40 2.10 -26.10
N SER A 71 -11.91 2.01 -27.34
CA SER A 71 -10.77 1.14 -27.66
C SER A 71 -9.51 1.63 -26.94
N LEU A 72 -8.79 0.69 -26.32
CA LEU A 72 -7.53 0.94 -25.63
C LEU A 72 -6.30 0.67 -26.53
N ASP A 73 -6.49 0.48 -27.84
CA ASP A 73 -5.44 0.09 -28.79
C ASP A 73 -4.22 1.04 -28.77
N GLU A 74 -4.46 2.36 -28.71
CA GLU A 74 -3.37 3.35 -28.62
C GLU A 74 -2.72 3.39 -27.23
N ILE A 75 -3.47 3.04 -26.18
CA ILE A 75 -3.01 3.10 -24.79
C ILE A 75 -2.11 1.89 -24.47
N TYR A 76 -2.40 0.72 -25.01
CA TYR A 76 -1.65 -0.51 -24.72
C TYR A 76 -0.13 -0.39 -24.88
N PRO A 77 0.43 0.07 -26.02
CA PRO A 77 1.89 0.16 -26.17
C PRO A 77 2.52 1.16 -25.18
N LEU A 78 1.76 2.19 -24.78
CA LEU A 78 2.22 3.19 -23.81
C LEU A 78 2.25 2.61 -22.39
N VAL A 79 1.19 1.90 -21.97
CA VAL A 79 1.16 1.20 -20.67
C VAL A 79 2.24 0.12 -20.61
N LYS A 80 2.44 -0.63 -21.69
CA LYS A 80 3.51 -1.63 -21.79
C LYS A 80 4.87 -0.99 -21.50
N THR A 81 5.21 0.06 -22.26
CA THR A 81 6.49 0.75 -22.09
C THR A 81 6.66 1.29 -20.68
N PHE A 82 5.57 1.81 -20.10
CA PHE A 82 5.57 2.34 -18.75
C PHE A 82 5.85 1.25 -17.70
N LEU A 83 5.06 0.17 -17.71
CA LEU A 83 5.20 -0.95 -16.78
C LEU A 83 6.59 -1.59 -16.86
N GLU A 84 7.12 -1.72 -18.08
CA GLU A 84 8.39 -2.39 -18.30
C GLU A 84 9.60 -1.54 -17.95
N LYS A 85 9.54 -0.21 -18.14
CA LYS A 85 10.75 0.63 -18.14
C LYS A 85 10.71 1.81 -17.19
N LYS A 86 9.54 2.23 -16.72
CA LYS A 86 9.35 3.55 -16.08
C LYS A 86 8.80 3.50 -14.67
N VAL A 87 8.26 2.37 -14.22
CA VAL A 87 7.65 2.25 -12.88
C VAL A 87 8.62 2.66 -11.77
N LEU A 88 9.88 2.24 -11.80
CA LEU A 88 10.84 2.60 -10.73
C LEU A 88 11.06 4.11 -10.64
N TYR A 89 11.21 4.78 -11.79
CA TYR A 89 11.38 6.23 -11.88
C TYR A 89 10.12 6.99 -11.46
N TRP A 90 8.96 6.42 -11.77
CA TRP A 90 7.69 6.95 -11.30
C TRP A 90 7.55 6.83 -9.77
N LEU A 91 7.91 5.68 -9.19
CA LEU A 91 7.91 5.49 -7.73
C LEU A 91 8.90 6.41 -7.02
N GLU A 92 10.03 6.73 -7.64
CA GLU A 92 10.96 7.74 -7.14
C GLU A 92 10.29 9.13 -7.05
N ILE A 93 9.53 9.55 -8.06
CA ILE A 93 8.78 10.82 -7.96
C ILE A 93 7.70 10.74 -6.89
N LEU A 94 6.92 9.65 -6.84
CA LEU A 94 5.85 9.51 -5.86
C LEU A 94 6.36 9.49 -4.42
N GLY A 95 7.48 8.82 -4.16
CA GLY A 95 8.11 8.79 -2.83
C GLY A 95 8.66 10.16 -2.42
N ILE A 96 9.34 10.86 -3.33
CA ILE A 96 9.85 12.22 -3.08
C ILE A 96 8.71 13.20 -2.76
N LEU A 97 7.59 13.07 -3.48
CA LEU A 97 6.41 13.90 -3.29
C LEU A 97 5.47 13.40 -2.18
N GLN A 98 5.80 12.29 -1.51
CA GLN A 98 5.00 11.69 -0.43
C GLN A 98 3.55 11.37 -0.84
N ILE A 99 3.37 10.85 -2.04
CA ILE A 99 2.07 10.50 -2.66
C ILE A 99 2.07 9.07 -3.24
N THR A 100 2.79 8.16 -2.57
CA THR A 100 2.98 6.76 -3.00
C THR A 100 1.67 5.98 -3.09
N ASP A 101 0.66 6.37 -2.31
CA ASP A 101 -0.68 5.78 -2.29
C ASP A 101 -1.42 5.94 -3.62
N THR A 102 -1.18 7.03 -4.35
CA THR A 102 -1.81 7.29 -5.66
C THR A 102 -1.43 6.24 -6.71
N ALA A 103 -0.31 5.54 -6.50
CA ALA A 103 0.13 4.47 -7.39
C ALA A 103 -0.90 3.34 -7.52
N PHE A 104 -1.58 3.00 -6.42
CA PHE A 104 -2.53 1.90 -6.38
C PHE A 104 -3.73 2.18 -7.28
N THR A 105 -4.23 3.41 -7.34
CA THR A 105 -5.35 3.78 -8.23
C THR A 105 -5.03 3.45 -9.68
N PHE A 106 -3.82 3.76 -10.15
CA PHE A 106 -3.43 3.46 -11.53
C PHE A 106 -3.22 1.96 -11.78
N LEU A 107 -2.51 1.29 -10.88
CA LEU A 107 -2.21 -0.14 -11.02
C LEU A 107 -3.47 -1.01 -10.94
N TYR A 108 -4.43 -0.67 -10.09
CA TYR A 108 -5.73 -1.35 -10.05
C TYR A 108 -6.56 -1.07 -11.30
N ALA A 109 -6.55 0.16 -11.82
CA ALA A 109 -7.24 0.48 -13.06
C ALA A 109 -6.66 -0.29 -14.26
N ILE A 110 -5.34 -0.52 -14.30
CA ILE A 110 -4.70 -1.41 -15.27
C ILE A 110 -5.22 -2.84 -15.15
N ILE A 111 -5.29 -3.39 -13.93
CA ILE A 111 -5.75 -4.76 -13.67
C ILE A 111 -7.21 -4.93 -14.09
N GLU A 112 -8.06 -3.94 -13.82
CA GLU A 112 -9.49 -3.98 -14.10
C GLU A 112 -9.79 -3.79 -15.59
N LYS A 113 -9.13 -2.84 -16.26
CA LYS A 113 -9.48 -2.44 -17.62
C LYS A 113 -8.71 -3.18 -18.70
N LEU A 114 -7.49 -3.66 -18.44
CA LEU A 114 -6.71 -4.38 -19.45
C LEU A 114 -6.93 -5.88 -19.32
N GLN A 115 -7.32 -6.53 -20.43
CA GLN A 115 -7.63 -7.96 -20.47
C GLN A 115 -6.40 -8.86 -20.70
N TYR A 116 -5.21 -8.27 -20.82
CA TYR A 116 -3.99 -9.02 -21.10
C TYR A 116 -3.34 -9.52 -19.81
N THR A 117 -3.32 -10.85 -19.65
CA THR A 117 -2.83 -11.57 -18.47
C THR A 117 -1.39 -11.20 -18.08
N HIS A 118 -0.54 -10.88 -19.06
CA HIS A 118 0.84 -10.46 -18.81
C HIS A 118 0.91 -9.13 -18.03
N TYR A 119 0.18 -8.09 -18.45
CA TYR A 119 0.21 -6.79 -17.77
C TYR A 119 -0.48 -6.80 -16.42
N ILE A 120 -1.56 -7.58 -16.28
CA ILE A 120 -2.19 -7.85 -14.99
C ILE A 120 -1.15 -8.42 -14.02
N SER A 121 -0.36 -9.40 -14.48
CA SER A 121 0.68 -10.04 -13.66
C SER A 121 1.76 -9.05 -13.24
N ILE A 122 2.22 -8.18 -14.16
CA ILE A 122 3.20 -7.12 -13.83
C ILE A 122 2.62 -6.15 -12.81
N ALA A 123 1.42 -5.61 -13.05
CA ALA A 123 0.79 -4.63 -12.16
C ALA A 123 0.57 -5.21 -10.75
N GLN A 124 0.12 -6.46 -10.65
CA GLN A 124 0.00 -7.15 -9.35
C GLN A 124 1.35 -7.29 -8.63
N ASP A 125 2.41 -7.59 -9.36
CA ASP A 125 3.75 -7.69 -8.78
C ASP A 125 4.30 -6.33 -8.36
N VAL A 126 4.04 -5.27 -9.13
CA VAL A 126 4.37 -3.89 -8.75
C VAL A 126 3.62 -3.50 -7.47
N ILE A 127 2.34 -3.84 -7.34
CA ILE A 127 1.57 -3.58 -6.10
C ILE A 127 2.22 -4.27 -4.89
N ARG A 128 2.66 -5.52 -5.03
CA ARG A 128 3.37 -6.26 -3.96
C ARG A 128 4.72 -5.62 -3.65
N PHE A 129 5.46 -5.20 -4.67
CA PHE A 129 6.72 -4.48 -4.51
C PHE A 129 6.53 -3.19 -3.70
N ILE A 130 5.57 -2.33 -4.09
CA ILE A 130 5.28 -1.08 -3.38
C ILE A 130 4.93 -1.36 -1.92
N ARG A 131 4.02 -2.30 -1.66
CA ARG A 131 3.60 -2.65 -0.28
C ARG A 131 4.77 -3.12 0.59
N MET A 132 5.70 -3.87 0.02
CA MET A 132 6.90 -4.31 0.75
C MET A 132 7.89 -3.16 0.99
N ALA A 133 7.97 -2.22 0.05
CA ALA A 133 9.05 -1.24 -0.03
C ALA A 133 8.64 0.20 0.31
N VAL A 134 7.38 0.45 0.70
CA VAL A 134 6.82 1.80 0.83
C VAL A 134 7.65 2.70 1.73
N SER A 135 8.13 2.20 2.87
CA SER A 135 9.00 2.98 3.77
C SER A 135 10.31 3.38 3.09
N VAL A 136 10.94 2.47 2.34
CA VAL A 136 12.18 2.77 1.61
C VAL A 136 11.92 3.74 0.46
N ILE A 137 10.80 3.58 -0.23
CA ILE A 137 10.36 4.51 -1.29
C ILE A 137 10.17 5.91 -0.70
N GLU A 138 9.59 6.06 0.48
CA GLU A 138 9.32 7.39 1.06
C GLU A 138 10.55 8.00 1.73
N ASP A 139 11.37 7.19 2.39
CA ASP A 139 12.51 7.64 3.19
C ASP A 139 13.75 7.91 2.33
N ALA A 140 13.98 7.14 1.26
CA ALA A 140 15.24 7.19 0.51
C ALA A 140 15.07 6.68 -0.93
N THR A 141 14.43 7.47 -1.78
CA THR A 141 14.07 7.02 -3.14
C THR A 141 15.24 6.56 -4.01
N PRO A 142 16.45 7.14 -3.94
CA PRO A 142 17.57 6.63 -4.74
C PRO A 142 18.10 5.28 -4.24
N HIS A 143 17.70 4.85 -3.04
CA HIS A 143 18.11 3.57 -2.48
C HIS A 143 17.23 2.42 -2.93
N ILE A 144 16.04 2.66 -3.52
CA ILE A 144 15.14 1.58 -3.95
C ILE A 144 15.85 0.61 -4.91
N TYR A 145 16.73 1.14 -5.75
CA TYR A 145 17.53 0.39 -6.72
C TYR A 145 18.58 -0.53 -6.06
N LEU A 146 19.13 -0.13 -4.92
CA LEU A 146 20.20 -0.85 -4.23
C LEU A 146 19.69 -1.78 -3.14
N SER A 147 18.67 -1.34 -2.39
CA SER A 147 18.24 -1.96 -1.14
C SER A 147 17.00 -2.84 -1.30
N VAL A 148 16.18 -2.63 -2.32
CA VAL A 148 14.90 -3.35 -2.48
C VAL A 148 14.95 -4.35 -3.65
N MET A 149 15.60 -3.98 -4.76
CA MET A 149 15.77 -4.87 -5.93
C MET A 149 16.35 -6.25 -5.60
N PRO A 150 17.38 -6.39 -4.75
CA PRO A 150 17.93 -7.70 -4.41
C PRO A 150 16.90 -8.64 -3.76
N PHE A 151 15.89 -8.09 -3.10
CA PHE A 151 14.88 -8.81 -2.33
C PHE A 151 13.63 -9.17 -3.14
N ILE A 152 13.56 -8.78 -4.41
CA ILE A 152 12.51 -9.25 -5.31
C ILE A 152 12.54 -10.81 -5.33
N PRO A 153 11.41 -11.49 -5.09
CA PRO A 153 11.35 -12.95 -5.06
C PRO A 153 11.78 -13.62 -6.37
N ALA A 154 12.28 -14.84 -6.28
CA ALA A 154 12.81 -15.57 -7.44
C ALA A 154 11.78 -15.82 -8.56
N GLN A 155 10.49 -15.91 -8.24
CA GLN A 155 9.40 -16.13 -9.21
C GLN A 155 8.68 -14.83 -9.62
N SER A 156 9.17 -13.67 -9.19
CA SER A 156 8.60 -12.38 -9.59
C SER A 156 8.96 -12.07 -11.03
N ILE A 157 7.97 -11.63 -11.81
CA ILE A 157 8.15 -11.23 -13.21
C ILE A 157 9.02 -9.98 -13.34
N LEU A 158 9.11 -9.17 -12.28
CA LEU A 158 9.87 -7.92 -12.27
C LEU A 158 11.37 -8.16 -12.44
N LYS A 159 11.89 -9.36 -12.12
CA LYS A 159 13.29 -9.70 -12.34
C LYS A 159 13.69 -9.73 -13.81
N ASP A 160 12.77 -10.16 -14.65
CA ASP A 160 13.01 -10.28 -16.09
C ASP A 160 12.83 -8.93 -16.79
N ILE A 161 12.05 -8.03 -16.17
CA ILE A 161 11.62 -6.77 -16.75
C ILE A 161 12.51 -5.61 -16.32
N TRP A 162 12.81 -5.50 -15.02
CA TRP A 162 13.61 -4.40 -14.50
C TRP A 162 15.09 -4.81 -14.51
N PRO A 163 15.94 -4.09 -15.27
CA PRO A 163 17.34 -4.44 -15.38
C PRO A 163 18.03 -4.20 -14.05
N VAL A 164 18.22 -5.28 -13.30
CA VAL A 164 19.07 -5.29 -12.12
C VAL A 164 20.51 -5.22 -12.63
N SER A 165 21.18 -4.07 -12.46
CA SER A 165 22.56 -3.91 -12.93
C SER A 165 23.45 -5.02 -12.35
N ASP A 166 24.45 -5.47 -13.11
CA ASP A 166 25.41 -6.50 -12.66
C ASP A 166 26.16 -6.13 -11.37
N TYR A 167 26.15 -4.84 -11.01
CA TYR A 167 26.78 -4.25 -9.82
C TYR A 167 25.86 -4.17 -8.59
N SER A 168 24.61 -4.63 -8.70
CA SER A 168 23.69 -4.69 -7.56
C SER A 168 24.00 -5.88 -6.65
N ALA A 169 23.67 -5.74 -5.35
CA ALA A 169 23.82 -6.82 -4.39
C ALA A 169 22.97 -8.04 -4.81
N LYS A 170 23.57 -9.24 -4.80
CA LYS A 170 22.87 -10.50 -5.13
C LYS A 170 22.67 -11.32 -3.86
N ILE A 171 21.42 -11.72 -3.59
CA ILE A 171 21.10 -12.61 -2.47
C ILE A 171 21.42 -14.05 -2.90
N PHE A 172 22.51 -14.61 -2.36
CA PHE A 172 22.95 -15.96 -2.70
C PHE A 172 22.20 -17.06 -1.93
N ARG A 173 21.69 -16.76 -0.73
CA ARG A 173 20.92 -17.70 0.11
C ARG A 173 19.76 -16.99 0.80
N GLY A 174 18.63 -17.69 0.95
CA GLY A 174 17.47 -17.19 1.68
C GLY A 174 16.52 -16.29 0.87
N LEU A 175 16.76 -16.11 -0.44
CA LEU A 175 15.84 -15.39 -1.29
C LEU A 175 14.49 -16.13 -1.36
N GLN A 176 13.41 -15.41 -1.04
CA GLN A 176 12.07 -15.98 -1.10
C GLN A 176 11.69 -16.36 -2.53
N LYS A 177 10.97 -17.48 -2.69
CA LYS A 177 10.49 -17.91 -4.01
C LYS A 177 9.35 -17.04 -4.51
N LYS A 178 8.40 -16.71 -3.64
CA LYS A 178 7.23 -15.87 -3.92
C LYS A 178 7.27 -14.64 -3.01
N TRP A 179 6.49 -13.61 -3.34
CA TRP A 179 6.29 -12.49 -2.45
C TRP A 179 5.83 -12.98 -1.07
N PRO A 180 6.30 -12.35 0.02
CA PRO A 180 5.74 -12.63 1.33
C PRO A 180 4.24 -12.33 1.26
N ASN A 181 3.44 -13.09 2.01
CA ASN A 181 2.02 -12.78 2.15
C ASN A 181 1.89 -11.44 2.89
N LEU A 182 1.86 -10.34 2.12
CA LEU A 182 1.65 -8.98 2.60
C LEU A 182 0.20 -8.75 3.04
N GLU A 183 -0.73 -9.56 2.49
CA GLU A 183 -2.10 -9.66 2.97
C GLU A 183 -2.18 -10.80 3.97
N GLN A 184 -2.27 -10.43 5.25
CA GLN A 184 -2.57 -11.41 6.28
C GLN A 184 -4.08 -11.54 6.44
N THR A 185 -4.65 -12.61 5.89
CA THR A 185 -6.04 -12.96 6.14
C THR A 185 -6.16 -13.71 7.46
N ILE A 186 -6.84 -13.09 8.44
CA ILE A 186 -7.15 -13.71 9.73
C ILE A 186 -8.56 -14.29 9.64
N ASN A 187 -8.64 -15.62 9.55
CA ASN A 187 -9.92 -16.31 9.40
C ASN A 187 -10.54 -16.60 10.76
N PHE A 188 -11.78 -16.14 10.95
CA PHE A 188 -12.62 -16.52 12.08
C PHE A 188 -13.70 -17.50 11.63
N LYS A 189 -14.07 -18.44 12.51
CA LYS A 189 -15.15 -19.40 12.26
C LYS A 189 -16.54 -18.75 12.22
N PHE A 190 -16.68 -17.62 12.89
CA PHE A 190 -17.94 -16.88 13.03
C PHE A 190 -17.84 -15.51 12.37
N ARG A 191 -19.00 -14.88 12.19
CA ARG A 191 -19.10 -13.55 11.58
C ARG A 191 -18.37 -12.51 12.42
N ILE A 192 -17.54 -11.72 11.74
CA ILE A 192 -16.95 -10.50 12.29
C ILE A 192 -17.98 -9.38 12.14
N SER A 193 -18.35 -8.73 13.24
CA SER A 193 -19.36 -7.67 13.27
C SER A 193 -18.74 -6.28 13.16
N CYS A 194 -17.57 -6.07 13.76
CA CYS A 194 -16.81 -4.82 13.68
C CYS A 194 -15.33 -5.04 13.97
N VAL A 195 -14.49 -4.11 13.51
CA VAL A 195 -13.04 -4.11 13.73
C VAL A 195 -12.56 -2.69 13.99
N THR A 196 -11.51 -2.53 14.79
CA THR A 196 -10.87 -1.23 15.04
C THR A 196 -9.38 -1.38 15.31
N PHE A 197 -8.59 -0.38 14.92
CA PHE A 197 -7.16 -0.31 15.25
C PHE A 197 -6.97 0.39 16.60
N SER A 198 -5.95 -0.04 17.34
CA SER A 198 -5.40 0.74 18.46
C SER A 198 -4.85 2.07 17.94
N PRO A 199 -4.84 3.15 18.75
CA PRO A 199 -4.35 4.47 18.32
C PRO A 199 -2.91 4.44 17.76
N GLY A 200 -2.05 3.59 18.34
CA GLY A 200 -0.67 3.39 17.88
C GLY A 200 -0.50 2.40 16.73
N GLY A 201 -1.58 1.83 16.18
CA GLY A 201 -1.55 0.91 15.03
C GLY A 201 -0.97 -0.49 15.30
N GLN A 202 -0.48 -0.76 16.52
CA GLN A 202 0.20 -2.03 16.85
C GLN A 202 -0.77 -3.21 17.05
N SER A 203 -2.03 -2.91 17.41
CA SER A 203 -3.06 -3.92 17.65
C SER A 203 -4.35 -3.61 16.89
N VAL A 204 -5.10 -4.67 16.59
CA VAL A 204 -6.45 -4.62 16.04
C VAL A 204 -7.37 -5.36 16.99
N VAL A 205 -8.56 -4.83 17.26
CA VAL A 205 -9.62 -5.56 17.95
C VAL A 205 -10.69 -5.93 16.94
N ALA A 206 -11.05 -7.21 16.91
CA ALA A 206 -12.14 -7.73 16.11
C ALA A 206 -13.25 -8.28 17.00
N ALA A 207 -14.48 -7.82 16.79
CA ALA A 207 -15.67 -8.38 17.40
C ALA A 207 -16.17 -9.56 16.54
N VAL A 208 -16.25 -10.74 17.14
CA VAL A 208 -16.58 -11.99 16.46
C VAL A 208 -17.62 -12.72 17.28
N ASP A 209 -18.85 -12.76 16.74
CA ASP A 209 -20.05 -13.17 17.47
C ASP A 209 -20.19 -12.41 18.81
N ASN A 210 -20.15 -13.10 19.95
CA ASN A 210 -20.26 -12.51 21.28
C ASN A 210 -18.90 -12.28 21.98
N ASN A 211 -17.78 -12.44 21.27
CA ASN A 211 -16.45 -12.28 21.83
C ASN A 211 -15.67 -11.18 21.11
N LEU A 212 -14.61 -10.68 21.74
CA LEU A 212 -13.64 -9.79 21.10
C LEU A 212 -12.26 -10.45 21.08
N TYR A 213 -11.51 -10.18 20.02
CA TYR A 213 -10.16 -10.69 19.82
C TYR A 213 -9.20 -9.52 19.66
N ILE A 214 -8.22 -9.41 20.56
CA ILE A 214 -7.10 -8.47 20.41
C ILE A 214 -6.00 -9.17 19.63
N LEU A 215 -5.63 -8.61 18.48
CA LEU A 215 -4.69 -9.19 17.53
C LEU A 215 -3.51 -8.25 17.35
N ASN A 216 -2.30 -8.80 17.25
CA ASN A 216 -1.15 -8.02 16.82
C ASN A 216 -1.32 -7.67 15.33
N ALA A 217 -1.23 -6.38 14.99
CA ALA A 217 -1.53 -5.88 13.64
C ALA A 217 -0.58 -6.40 12.55
N THR A 218 0.65 -6.77 12.92
CA THR A 218 1.69 -7.21 11.98
C THR A 218 1.71 -8.72 11.79
N SER A 219 1.46 -9.47 12.86
CA SER A 219 1.55 -10.94 12.86
C SER A 219 0.20 -11.64 12.86
N GLY A 220 -0.90 -10.90 13.02
CA GLY A 220 -2.29 -11.39 13.05
C GLY A 220 -2.58 -12.46 14.09
N LYS A 221 -1.69 -12.65 15.06
CA LYS A 221 -1.86 -13.58 16.18
C LYS A 221 -2.59 -12.90 17.34
N PRO A 222 -3.38 -13.66 18.13
CA PRO A 222 -3.96 -13.15 19.38
C PRO A 222 -2.86 -12.62 20.32
N ALA A 223 -3.03 -11.40 20.80
CA ALA A 223 -2.16 -10.78 21.79
C ALA A 223 -2.48 -11.27 23.21
N VAL A 224 -3.77 -11.54 23.46
CA VAL A 224 -4.31 -12.11 24.70
C VAL A 224 -5.41 -13.11 24.38
N GLU A 225 -5.90 -13.81 25.41
CA GLU A 225 -7.08 -14.65 25.30
C GLU A 225 -8.32 -13.83 24.87
N PRO A 226 -9.29 -14.45 24.18
CA PRO A 226 -10.50 -13.76 23.74
C PRO A 226 -11.24 -13.13 24.92
N LEU A 227 -11.73 -11.90 24.72
CA LEU A 227 -12.55 -11.21 25.71
C LEU A 227 -13.95 -11.82 25.66
N THR A 228 -14.24 -12.66 26.64
CA THR A 228 -15.51 -13.37 26.77
C THR A 228 -16.36 -12.73 27.86
N GLY A 229 -17.69 -12.70 27.67
CA GLY A 229 -18.62 -12.20 28.69
C GLY A 229 -19.90 -11.60 28.13
N HIS A 230 -19.91 -11.16 26.87
CA HIS A 230 -21.16 -10.79 26.22
C HIS A 230 -22.00 -12.04 25.93
N THR A 231 -23.30 -11.95 26.12
CA THR A 231 -24.23 -13.09 25.90
C THR A 231 -24.90 -13.04 24.53
N ARG A 232 -24.68 -11.96 23.77
CA ARG A 232 -25.17 -11.76 22.40
C ARG A 232 -24.10 -11.07 21.56
N ALA A 233 -24.37 -10.98 20.26
CA ALA A 233 -23.47 -10.39 19.29
C ALA A 233 -23.03 -8.98 19.69
N VAL A 234 -21.72 -8.78 19.70
CA VAL A 234 -21.09 -7.47 19.88
C VAL A 234 -21.31 -6.68 18.60
N SER A 235 -21.84 -5.46 18.70
CA SER A 235 -22.17 -4.62 17.54
C SER A 235 -21.17 -3.49 17.33
N SER A 236 -20.44 -3.08 18.36
CA SER A 236 -19.49 -1.96 18.28
C SER A 236 -18.31 -2.17 19.22
N VAL A 237 -17.14 -1.66 18.80
CA VAL A 237 -15.91 -1.65 19.59
C VAL A 237 -15.11 -0.37 19.35
N ALA A 238 -14.48 0.15 20.39
CA ALA A 238 -13.58 1.30 20.30
C ALA A 238 -12.41 1.19 21.30
N PHE A 239 -11.25 1.71 20.91
CA PHE A 239 -10.14 1.96 21.83
C PHE A 239 -10.29 3.32 22.51
N SER A 240 -9.78 3.43 23.74
CA SER A 240 -9.47 4.72 24.33
C SER A 240 -8.31 5.41 23.58
N PRO A 241 -8.22 6.75 23.61
CA PRO A 241 -7.14 7.49 22.93
C PRO A 241 -5.73 7.12 23.40
N ASP A 242 -5.59 6.70 24.67
CA ASP A 242 -4.33 6.21 25.25
C ASP A 242 -4.02 4.74 24.89
N GLY A 243 -4.94 4.04 24.22
CA GLY A 243 -4.82 2.64 23.82
C GLY A 243 -4.92 1.62 24.97
N GLN A 244 -5.15 2.06 26.21
CA GLN A 244 -5.13 1.17 27.38
C GLN A 244 -6.47 0.47 27.64
N ARG A 245 -7.57 1.01 27.10
CA ARG A 245 -8.92 0.49 27.32
C ARG A 245 -9.63 0.22 26.01
N ILE A 246 -10.49 -0.80 26.04
CA ILE A 246 -11.41 -1.12 24.96
C ILE A 246 -12.83 -1.02 25.51
N VAL A 247 -13.73 -0.40 24.77
CA VAL A 247 -15.16 -0.39 25.06
C VAL A 247 -15.88 -1.22 24.02
N SER A 248 -16.81 -2.07 24.44
CA SER A 248 -17.66 -2.86 23.54
C SER A 248 -19.14 -2.71 23.88
N GLY A 249 -19.96 -2.57 22.86
CA GLY A 249 -21.43 -2.58 22.96
C GLY A 249 -22.01 -3.83 22.32
N SER A 250 -23.01 -4.43 22.94
CA SER A 250 -23.63 -5.68 22.48
C SER A 250 -25.14 -5.64 22.48
N SER A 251 -25.74 -6.53 21.67
CA SER A 251 -27.18 -6.78 21.67
C SER A 251 -27.71 -7.38 22.97
N ASP A 252 -26.84 -7.72 23.92
CA ASP A 252 -27.22 -8.12 25.29
C ASP A 252 -27.60 -6.95 26.20
N ARG A 253 -27.66 -5.73 25.65
CA ARG A 253 -28.02 -4.48 26.34
C ARG A 253 -27.01 -4.08 27.40
N THR A 254 -25.76 -4.50 27.19
CA THR A 254 -24.64 -4.10 28.05
C THR A 254 -23.53 -3.42 27.26
N ILE A 255 -22.85 -2.50 27.94
CA ILE A 255 -21.55 -1.97 27.52
C ILE A 255 -20.51 -2.51 28.49
N ARG A 256 -19.39 -3.01 27.96
CA ARG A 256 -18.27 -3.53 28.75
C ARG A 256 -17.00 -2.75 28.46
N ILE A 257 -16.18 -2.57 29.48
CA ILE A 257 -14.87 -1.93 29.40
C ILE A 257 -13.82 -2.97 29.71
N TRP A 258 -12.77 -3.06 28.91
CA TRP A 258 -11.71 -4.05 29.01
C TRP A 258 -10.36 -3.37 29.11
N ASP A 259 -9.45 -3.99 29.84
CA ASP A 259 -8.04 -3.67 29.79
C ASP A 259 -7.44 -4.21 28.47
N ALA A 260 -6.83 -3.35 27.68
CA ALA A 260 -6.31 -3.71 26.36
C ALA A 260 -5.06 -4.59 26.41
N GLN A 261 -4.32 -4.56 27.53
CA GLN A 261 -3.05 -5.28 27.68
C GLN A 261 -3.26 -6.68 28.29
N THR A 262 -4.18 -6.81 29.24
CA THR A 262 -4.45 -8.07 29.94
C THR A 262 -5.68 -8.79 29.41
N GLY A 263 -6.58 -8.08 28.74
CA GLY A 263 -7.88 -8.59 28.31
C GLY A 263 -8.88 -8.80 29.45
N THR A 264 -8.63 -8.23 30.63
CA THR A 264 -9.56 -8.37 31.76
C THR A 264 -10.67 -7.34 31.72
N LEU A 265 -11.88 -7.73 32.13
CA LEU A 265 -13.00 -6.81 32.30
C LEU A 265 -12.70 -5.80 33.43
N ILE A 266 -12.92 -4.52 33.14
CA ILE A 266 -12.77 -3.41 34.09
C ILE A 266 -14.17 -3.04 34.60
N GLY A 267 -14.44 -3.40 35.86
CA GLY A 267 -15.72 -3.11 36.51
C GLY A 267 -16.88 -3.98 36.03
N ASP A 268 -18.10 -3.63 36.48
CA ASP A 268 -19.31 -4.33 36.12
C ASP A 268 -19.88 -3.85 34.76
N PRO A 269 -20.59 -4.72 34.01
CA PRO A 269 -21.25 -4.32 32.77
C PRO A 269 -22.22 -3.16 33.00
N LEU A 270 -22.12 -2.13 32.16
CA LEU A 270 -23.04 -1.00 32.19
C LEU A 270 -24.34 -1.42 31.51
N THR A 271 -25.46 -1.28 32.22
CA THR A 271 -26.80 -1.72 31.77
C THR A 271 -27.72 -0.52 31.53
N GLY A 272 -28.80 -0.72 30.76
CA GLY A 272 -29.82 0.32 30.50
C GLY A 272 -29.68 1.03 29.15
N HIS A 273 -28.88 0.47 28.24
CA HIS A 273 -28.65 0.97 26.88
C HIS A 273 -29.29 0.06 25.81
#